data_AF-A0A350C4G9-F1
#
_entry.id   AF-A0A350C4G9-F1
#
_cell.length_a   1.000
_cell.length_b   1.000
_cell.length_c   1.000
_cell.angle_alpha   90.00
_cell.angle_beta   90.00
_cell.angle_gamma   90.00
#
_symmetry.space_group_name_H-M   'P 1'
#
loop_
_entity.id
_entity.type
_entity.pdbx_description
1 polymer ?
#
loop_
_entity_poly.entity_id
_entity_poly.type
_entity_poly.pdbx_seq_one_letter_code
_entity_poly.pdbx_strand_id
1 'polypeptide(L)'
;MKTLTENEFDKEHPLKANHLEDNAAWGGDMFETYGQEFEHIRSLDPHNVWTWVDSNDGAGALLNGVHLCDRIGYLVSDVKWTEDTIVELDNE
;
A
#
# COMPACT_ATOMS: atom_id res chain seq x y z
N MET A 1 14.38 10.35 3.41
CA MET A 1 12.95 10.10 3.70
C MET A 1 12.16 11.19 3.01
N LYS A 2 11.49 10.84 1.92
CA LYS A 2 10.56 11.69 1.15
C LYS A 2 9.17 11.59 1.80
N THR A 3 8.40 12.66 1.75
CA THR A 3 6.98 12.63 2.13
C THR A 3 6.15 12.98 0.90
N LEU A 4 5.06 12.23 0.69
CA LEU A 4 4.07 12.46 -0.35
C LEU A 4 2.70 12.66 0.27
N THR A 5 1.87 13.44 -0.40
CA THR A 5 0.41 13.41 -0.21
C THR A 5 -0.19 12.22 -0.96
N GLU A 6 -1.39 11.78 -0.56
CA GLU A 6 -2.16 10.75 -1.28
C GLU A 6 -2.34 11.10 -2.77
N ASN A 7 -2.65 12.36 -3.08
CA ASN A 7 -2.78 12.85 -4.45
C ASN A 7 -1.49 12.79 -5.28
N GLU A 8 -0.32 12.91 -4.65
CA GLU A 8 0.97 12.75 -5.33
C GLU A 8 1.28 11.27 -5.52
N PHE A 9 0.99 10.44 -4.52
CA PHE A 9 1.11 9.00 -4.59
C PHE A 9 0.30 8.42 -5.76
N ASP A 10 -0.98 8.77 -5.90
CA ASP A 10 -1.83 8.27 -6.99
C ASP A 10 -1.30 8.61 -8.39
N LYS A 11 -0.60 9.75 -8.51
CA LYS A 11 0.01 10.18 -9.78
C LYS A 11 1.32 9.47 -10.07
N GLU A 12 2.15 9.26 -9.04
CA GLU A 12 3.50 8.69 -9.17
C GLU A 12 3.48 7.15 -9.19
N HIS A 13 2.49 6.55 -8.53
CA HIS A 13 2.42 5.11 -8.24
C HIS A 13 1.06 4.52 -8.62
N PRO A 14 0.76 4.39 -9.93
CA PRO A 14 -0.45 3.71 -10.37
C PRO A 14 -0.50 2.28 -9.80
N LEU A 15 -1.66 1.93 -9.24
CA LEU A 15 -1.89 0.70 -8.51
C LEU A 15 -2.38 -0.43 -9.43
N LYS A 16 -2.14 -1.66 -9.00
CA LYS A 16 -2.69 -2.88 -9.57
C LYS A 16 -3.91 -3.30 -8.78
N ALA A 17 -5.00 -3.51 -9.49
CA ALA A 17 -6.20 -4.12 -8.95
C ALA A 17 -5.90 -5.47 -8.29
N ASN A 18 -6.53 -5.68 -7.14
CA ASN A 18 -6.54 -6.96 -6.47
C ASN A 18 -7.41 -7.94 -7.28
N HIS A 19 -6.76 -8.86 -7.98
CA HIS A 19 -7.42 -9.86 -8.82
C HIS A 19 -7.87 -11.10 -8.03
N LEU A 20 -7.66 -11.13 -6.71
CA LEU A 20 -8.01 -12.25 -5.83
C LEU A 20 -9.31 -12.00 -5.05
N GLU A 21 -9.76 -10.75 -4.96
CA GLU A 21 -11.00 -10.34 -4.28
C GLU A 21 -11.75 -9.30 -5.12
N ASP A 22 -12.98 -9.64 -5.54
CA ASP A 22 -13.80 -8.82 -6.44
C ASP A 22 -14.29 -7.51 -5.77
N ASN A 23 -14.35 -7.46 -4.44
CA ASN A 23 -14.79 -6.29 -3.67
C ASN A 23 -13.71 -5.79 -2.70
N ALA A 24 -12.45 -5.80 -3.14
CA ALA A 24 -11.34 -5.33 -2.34
C ALA A 24 -11.52 -3.85 -1.93
N ALA A 25 -11.01 -3.50 -0.75
CA ALA A 25 -10.98 -2.11 -0.30
C ALA A 25 -10.06 -1.25 -1.20
N TRP A 26 -9.98 0.05 -0.93
CA TRP A 26 -9.17 0.99 -1.72
C TRP A 26 -9.55 0.97 -3.21
N GLY A 27 -10.85 1.04 -3.51
CA GLY A 27 -11.35 1.02 -4.88
C GLY A 27 -11.12 -0.29 -5.64
N GLY A 28 -10.79 -1.38 -4.96
CA GLY A 28 -10.50 -2.68 -5.56
C GLY A 28 -9.01 -3.04 -5.62
N ASP A 29 -8.11 -2.19 -5.09
CA ASP A 29 -6.67 -2.36 -5.24
C ASP A 29 -5.98 -2.97 -4.00
N MET A 30 -6.66 -3.02 -2.85
CA MET A 30 -6.05 -3.46 -1.60
C MET A 30 -5.97 -4.98 -1.48
N PHE A 31 -4.80 -5.48 -1.10
CA PHE A 31 -4.56 -6.87 -0.73
C PHE A 31 -4.55 -7.07 0.79
N GLU A 32 -5.12 -8.19 1.24
CA GLU A 32 -5.25 -8.57 2.63
C GLU A 32 -3.93 -8.97 3.31
N THR A 33 -3.94 -8.94 4.64
CA THR A 33 -2.72 -9.10 5.47
C THR A 33 -2.35 -10.54 5.80
N TYR A 34 -3.15 -11.50 5.33
CA TYR A 34 -3.00 -12.94 5.55
C TYR A 34 -3.52 -13.77 4.36
N GLY A 35 -3.38 -15.08 4.44
CA GLY A 35 -3.91 -16.00 3.44
C GLY A 35 -3.25 -15.88 2.06
N GLN A 36 -4.01 -16.22 1.02
CA GLN A 36 -3.50 -16.28 -0.36
C GLN A 36 -3.04 -14.92 -0.88
N GLU A 37 -3.69 -13.83 -0.48
CA GLU A 37 -3.31 -12.48 -0.87
C GLU A 37 -1.97 -12.08 -0.28
N PHE A 38 -1.73 -12.38 1.00
CA PHE A 38 -0.42 -12.10 1.59
C PHE A 38 0.69 -12.98 1.00
N GLU A 39 0.42 -14.25 0.68
CA GLU A 39 1.38 -15.10 -0.05
C GLU A 39 1.69 -14.53 -1.44
N HIS A 40 0.71 -13.96 -2.13
CA HIS A 40 0.94 -13.22 -3.38
C HIS A 40 1.86 -12.03 -3.15
N ILE A 41 1.57 -11.17 -2.17
CA ILE A 41 2.39 -9.99 -1.85
C ILE A 41 3.85 -10.38 -1.53
N ARG A 42 4.06 -11.45 -0.76
CA ARG A 42 5.40 -11.95 -0.44
C ARG A 42 6.18 -12.50 -1.63
N SER A 43 5.50 -12.85 -2.72
CA SER A 43 6.13 -13.32 -3.95
C SER A 43 6.57 -12.18 -4.88
N LEU A 44 6.09 -10.97 -4.64
CA LEU A 44 6.41 -9.78 -5.45
C LEU A 44 7.74 -9.16 -5.05
N ASP A 45 8.25 -8.28 -5.92
CA ASP A 45 9.36 -7.40 -5.55
C ASP A 45 8.86 -6.41 -4.48
N PRO A 46 9.49 -6.34 -3.28
CA PRO A 46 9.08 -5.41 -2.23
C PRO A 46 9.16 -3.95 -2.66
N HIS A 47 9.93 -3.62 -3.71
CA HIS A 47 9.98 -2.27 -4.26
C HIS A 47 8.71 -1.88 -5.02
N ASN A 48 7.82 -2.83 -5.31
CA ASN A 48 6.49 -2.57 -5.87
C ASN A 48 5.39 -2.54 -4.80
N VAL A 49 5.71 -2.87 -3.54
CA VAL A 49 4.71 -2.97 -2.47
C VAL A 49 4.72 -1.74 -1.60
N TRP A 50 3.54 -1.30 -1.20
CA TRP A 50 3.27 -0.29 -0.19
C TRP A 50 2.39 -0.89 0.89
N THR A 51 2.78 -0.71 2.15
CA THR A 51 1.96 -1.16 3.29
C THR A 51 1.16 0.02 3.82
N TRP A 52 -0.15 -0.13 3.87
CA TRP A 52 -1.00 0.78 4.62
C TRP A 52 -0.92 0.42 6.09
N VAL A 53 -0.41 1.35 6.90
CA VAL A 53 -0.32 1.20 8.35
C VAL A 53 -1.32 2.11 9.03
N ASP A 54 -1.92 1.61 10.09
CA ASP A 54 -2.80 2.38 10.95
C ASP A 54 -2.00 3.44 11.71
N SER A 55 -2.63 4.58 11.97
CA SER A 55 -2.13 5.55 12.93
C SER A 55 -3.23 5.82 13.93
N ASN A 56 -2.90 5.75 15.22
CA ASN A 56 -3.87 5.92 16.31
C ASN A 56 -4.71 7.21 16.23
N ASP A 57 -4.30 8.20 15.42
CA ASP A 57 -4.94 9.52 15.28
C ASP A 57 -5.16 9.94 13.80
N GLY A 58 -5.59 9.03 12.92
CA GLY A 58 -5.99 9.41 11.54
C GLY A 58 -6.21 8.25 10.58
N ALA A 59 -6.12 8.55 9.28
CA ALA A 59 -6.29 7.63 8.15
C ALA A 59 -5.06 6.72 7.96
N GLY A 60 -4.03 6.86 8.78
CA GLY A 60 -2.79 6.10 8.68
C GLY A 60 -1.79 6.71 7.71
N ALA A 61 -0.90 5.86 7.20
CA ALA A 61 0.11 6.22 6.21
C ALA A 61 0.41 5.03 5.29
N LEU A 62 0.92 5.30 4.09
CA LEU A 62 1.57 4.25 3.28
C LEU A 62 3.08 4.29 3.50
N LEU A 63 3.65 3.13 3.80
CA LEU A 63 5.09 2.94 3.92
C LEU A 63 5.59 2.05 2.79
N ASN A 64 6.76 2.39 2.24
CA ASN A 64 7.38 1.57 1.20
C ASN A 64 7.77 0.18 1.74
N GLY A 65 7.53 -0.87 0.95
CA GLY A 65 7.86 -2.26 1.27
C GLY A 65 6.78 -3.02 2.02
N VAL A 66 7.13 -4.24 2.46
CA VAL A 66 6.25 -5.15 3.21
C VAL A 66 6.53 -5.00 4.69
N HIS A 67 5.64 -4.33 5.42
CA HIS A 67 5.69 -4.21 6.88
C HIS A 67 4.75 -5.24 7.52
N LEU A 68 5.08 -5.68 8.74
CA LEU A 68 4.34 -6.70 9.48
C LEU A 68 3.68 -6.19 10.77
N CYS A 69 3.99 -4.97 11.22
CA CYS A 69 3.38 -4.38 12.40
C CYS A 69 2.34 -3.34 11.98
N ASP A 70 1.23 -3.27 12.72
CA ASP A 70 0.17 -2.25 12.60
C ASP A 70 -0.31 -2.00 11.16
N ARG A 71 -0.35 -3.08 10.35
CA ARG A 71 -0.74 -3.06 8.94
C ARG A 71 -2.23 -3.30 8.77
N ILE A 72 -2.86 -2.50 7.91
CA ILE A 72 -4.26 -2.65 7.50
C ILE A 72 -4.35 -3.45 6.19
N GLY A 73 -3.43 -3.21 5.25
CA GLY A 73 -3.40 -3.88 3.95
C GLY A 73 -2.17 -3.52 3.12
N TYR A 74 -2.09 -4.08 1.92
CA TYR A 74 -1.02 -3.82 0.97
C TYR A 74 -1.56 -3.29 -0.35
N LEU A 75 -0.82 -2.37 -0.96
CA LEU A 75 -1.05 -1.89 -2.32
C LEU A 75 0.17 -2.26 -3.18
N VAL A 76 -0.08 -2.54 -4.45
CA VAL A 76 0.97 -2.91 -5.40
C VAL A 76 0.99 -1.90 -6.53
N SER A 77 2.12 -1.22 -6.73
CA SER A 77 2.32 -0.32 -7.85
C SER A 77 3.07 -0.98 -9.01
N ASP A 78 2.77 -0.59 -10.24
CA ASP A 78 3.62 -0.91 -11.41
C ASP A 78 4.98 -0.22 -11.37
N VAL A 79 5.10 0.88 -10.62
CA VAL A 79 6.32 1.68 -10.52
C VAL A 79 7.04 1.34 -9.22
N LYS A 80 8.32 0.95 -9.35
CA LYS A 80 9.16 0.67 -8.18
C LYS A 80 9.50 1.97 -7.46
N TRP A 81 9.36 1.99 -6.14
CA TRP A 81 9.95 3.04 -5.32
C TRP A 81 11.48 2.87 -5.28
N THR A 82 12.19 3.99 -5.13
CA THR A 82 13.67 4.03 -5.15
C THR A 82 14.29 4.71 -3.93
N GLU A 83 13.48 5.36 -3.12
CA GLU A 83 13.91 6.02 -1.89
C GLU A 83 12.84 5.83 -0.80
N ASP A 84 13.28 5.84 0.46
CA ASP A 84 12.37 5.72 1.60
C ASP A 84 11.35 6.86 1.57
N THR A 85 10.08 6.50 1.48
CA THR A 85 8.96 7.40 1.26
C THR A 85 7.82 7.07 2.22
N ILE A 86 7.24 8.10 2.82
CA ILE A 86 6.01 8.03 3.61
C ILE A 86 4.93 8.78 2.85
N VAL A 87 3.77 8.17 2.68
CA VAL A 87 2.59 8.84 2.14
C VAL A 87 1.66 9.16 3.30
N GLU A 88 1.39 10.44 3.52
CA GLU A 88 0.39 10.90 4.48
C GLU A 88 -0.99 10.80 3.83
N LEU A 89 -1.90 10.06 4.48
CA LEU A 89 -3.27 9.87 4.00
C LEU A 89 -4.18 10.92 4.61
N ASP A 90 -5.08 11.45 3.80
CA ASP A 90 -5.99 12.50 4.22
C ASP A 90 -7.14 11.91 5.06
N ASN A 91 -7.44 12.55 6.20
CA ASN A 91 -8.67 12.28 6.95
C ASN A 91 -9.81 13.01 6.24
N GLU A 92 -10.57 12.33 5.39
CA GLU A 92 -11.79 12.91 4.79
C GLU A 92 -12.78 13.45 5.83
#